data_AF-A0A932IM37-F1
#
_entry.id   AF-A0A932IM37-F1
#
_cell.length_a   1.000
_cell.length_b   1.000
_cell.length_c   1.000
_cell.angle_alpha   90.00
_cell.angle_beta   90.00
_cell.angle_gamma   90.00
#
_symmetry.space_group_name_H-M   'P 1'
#
loop_
_entity.id
_entity.type
_entity.pdbx_description
1 polymer ?
#
loop_
_entity_poly.entity_id
_entity_poly.type
_entity_poly.pdbx_seq_one_letter_code
_entity_poly.pdbx_strand_id
1 'polypeptide(L)'
;TALGIVVLHAVAAVGGMLVRSRLLAAQARAEERRAQAAHRLREVEAALAAARSNRRPGAYHAVLGLDPRNAEAYAFLAEHYFGSWKEAEDAKTADEFETLVRAYDRAGRFSDEFRREGRIALETRGADGPVETSVTAFLCVERNRCLVADDFHPIDLGKAPLNATLATGSYVVRVRSKGYADVRLPVNVGRNTSERRSVRLYTEAEVGEGFVFVPGGGDVADFFIARLETTAGEYLDYLNALLVEGRRSDALARVPRAQEEGSPFWPEVDRRIVLPRKWSRDLPVMAISWHDAVEYCRWRTGRAREKGEKVRYRLPREAEWEKAARGADGRAFPWGNVWVREYCKNPFSRPGHEPEPEPVGSYPEDESPYGVRDLAGGAREWCMDEVEGLPGWRVARGGSWSIVEEWSFRATVRAPMRGDSVRSSCGIRLVREAAP
;
A
#
# COMPACT_ATOMS: atom_id res chain seq x y z
N THR A 1 -46.65 39.33 46.29
CA THR A 1 -45.25 39.81 46.33
C THR A 1 -44.42 39.12 47.41
N ALA A 2 -44.89 38.95 48.64
CA ALA A 2 -44.10 38.29 49.71
C ALA A 2 -43.79 36.79 49.46
N LEU A 3 -44.75 36.01 48.96
CA LEU A 3 -44.55 34.56 48.74
C LEU A 3 -43.53 34.24 47.63
N GLY A 4 -43.47 35.08 46.58
CA GLY A 4 -42.52 34.91 45.47
C GLY A 4 -41.07 35.21 45.86
N ILE A 5 -40.84 36.14 46.79
CA ILE A 5 -39.50 36.49 47.28
C ILE A 5 -38.92 35.35 48.14
N VAL A 6 -39.75 34.71 48.96
CA VAL A 6 -39.33 33.57 49.81
C VAL A 6 -38.98 32.35 48.96
N VAL A 7 -39.76 32.04 47.92
CA VAL A 7 -39.45 30.95 46.99
C VAL A 7 -38.16 31.23 46.20
N LEU A 8 -37.93 32.47 45.75
CA LEU A 8 -36.69 32.84 45.05
C LEU A 8 -35.45 32.69 45.96
N HIS A 9 -35.56 33.08 47.23
CA HIS A 9 -34.47 32.93 48.21
C HIS A 9 -34.21 31.46 48.53
N ALA A 10 -35.25 30.64 48.64
CA ALA A 10 -35.11 29.19 48.86
C ALA A 10 -34.46 28.48 47.67
N VAL A 11 -34.86 28.81 46.43
CA VAL A 11 -34.25 28.25 45.21
C VAL A 11 -32.79 28.69 45.05
N ALA A 12 -32.46 29.95 45.35
CA ALA A 12 -31.08 30.44 45.34
C ALA A 12 -30.21 29.78 46.42
N ALA A 13 -30.75 29.56 47.62
CA ALA A 13 -30.04 28.87 48.71
C ALA A 13 -29.78 27.39 48.39
N VAL A 14 -30.77 26.69 47.84
CA VAL A 14 -30.63 25.29 47.39
C VAL A 14 -29.66 25.18 46.20
N GLY A 15 -29.73 26.12 45.24
CA GLY A 15 -28.77 26.23 44.14
C GLY A 15 -27.34 26.47 44.61
N GLY A 16 -27.15 27.37 45.59
CA GLY A 16 -25.86 27.63 46.22
C GLY A 16 -25.30 26.42 46.99
N MET A 17 -26.13 25.67 47.70
CA MET A 17 -25.73 24.42 48.36
C MET A 17 -25.33 23.33 47.36
N LEU A 18 -26.06 23.16 46.27
CA LEU A 18 -25.74 22.20 45.20
C LEU A 18 -24.41 22.53 44.50
N VAL A 19 -24.15 23.81 44.22
CA VAL A 19 -22.87 24.26 43.66
C VAL A 19 -21.71 24.02 44.63
N ARG A 20 -21.88 24.34 45.91
CA ARG A 20 -20.86 24.12 46.95
C ARG A 20 -20.57 22.62 47.18
N SER A 21 -21.60 21.78 47.15
CA SER A 21 -21.47 20.31 47.23
C SER A 21 -20.70 19.74 46.04
N ARG A 22 -21.00 20.18 44.81
CA ARG A 22 -20.26 19.78 43.60
C ARG A 22 -18.80 20.24 43.63
N LEU A 23 -18.52 21.45 44.14
CA LEU A 23 -17.16 21.98 44.27
C LEU A 23 -16.33 21.16 45.27
N LEU A 24 -16.89 20.85 46.44
CA LEU A 24 -16.23 20.01 47.45
C LEU A 24 -15.96 18.59 46.93
N ALA A 25 -16.93 17.98 46.22
CA ALA A 25 -16.73 16.68 45.59
C ALA A 25 -15.65 16.70 44.49
N ALA A 26 -15.55 17.80 43.73
CA ALA A 26 -14.49 17.99 42.73
C ALA A 26 -13.11 18.17 43.38
N GLN A 27 -13.03 18.90 44.50
CA GLN A 27 -11.80 19.06 45.28
C GLN A 27 -11.33 17.73 45.88
N ALA A 28 -12.23 16.96 46.51
CA ALA A 28 -11.91 15.64 47.04
C ALA A 28 -11.39 14.68 45.95
N ARG A 29 -12.04 14.65 44.77
CA ARG A 29 -11.56 13.87 43.61
C ARG A 29 -10.20 14.36 43.10
N ALA A 30 -9.91 15.65 43.17
CA ALA A 30 -8.62 16.19 42.76
C ALA A 30 -7.51 15.84 43.77
N GLU A 31 -7.80 15.87 45.07
CA GLU A 31 -6.89 15.42 46.13
C GLU A 31 -6.61 13.92 46.04
N GLU A 32 -7.64 13.10 45.81
CA GLU A 32 -7.48 11.65 45.61
C GLU A 32 -6.61 11.35 44.39
N ARG A 33 -6.84 12.03 43.25
CA ARG A 33 -5.99 11.91 42.06
C ARG A 33 -4.54 12.34 42.34
N ARG A 34 -4.32 13.41 43.10
CA ARG A 34 -2.98 13.85 43.51
C ARG A 34 -2.30 12.81 44.40
N ALA A 35 -3.01 12.23 45.36
CA ALA A 35 -2.49 11.18 46.24
C ALA A 35 -2.12 9.91 45.44
N GLN A 36 -2.98 9.49 44.52
CA GLN A 36 -2.70 8.35 43.62
C GLN A 36 -1.52 8.64 42.69
N ALA A 37 -1.42 9.85 42.14
CA ALA A 37 -0.28 10.25 41.31
C ALA A 37 1.04 10.26 42.11
N ALA A 38 1.01 10.76 43.35
CA ALA A 38 2.18 10.76 44.23
C ALA A 38 2.59 9.34 44.65
N HIS A 39 1.64 8.43 44.83
CA HIS A 39 1.93 7.01 45.08
C HIS A 39 2.63 6.36 43.89
N ARG A 40 2.06 6.51 42.68
CA ARG A 40 2.67 5.97 41.45
C ARG A 40 4.06 6.53 41.20
N LEU A 41 4.27 7.82 41.47
CA LEU A 41 5.59 8.44 41.33
C LEU A 41 6.62 7.76 42.24
N ARG A 42 6.27 7.51 43.51
CA ARG A 42 7.16 6.79 44.45
C ARG A 42 7.45 5.36 44.00
N GLU A 43 6.46 4.67 43.45
CA GLU A 43 6.64 3.31 42.91
C GLU A 43 7.60 3.30 41.72
N VAL A 44 7.44 4.25 40.79
CA VAL A 44 8.34 4.42 39.65
C VAL A 44 9.76 4.78 40.12
N GLU A 45 9.92 5.69 41.07
CA GLU A 45 11.22 6.08 41.64
C GLU A 45 11.92 4.90 42.33
N ALA A 46 11.19 4.10 43.11
CA ALA A 46 11.73 2.91 43.78
C ALA A 46 12.14 1.83 42.76
N ALA A 47 11.31 1.59 41.74
CA ALA A 47 11.62 0.66 40.66
C ALA A 47 12.86 1.11 39.87
N LEU A 48 12.97 2.41 39.59
CA LEU A 48 14.12 2.99 38.89
C LEU A 48 15.40 2.91 39.73
N ALA A 49 15.33 3.15 41.05
CA ALA A 49 16.46 2.96 41.96
C ALA A 49 16.95 1.51 41.99
N ALA A 50 16.02 0.55 42.02
CA ALA A 50 16.37 -0.87 41.95
C ALA A 50 16.99 -1.25 40.60
N ALA A 51 16.45 -0.74 39.50
CA ALA A 51 16.97 -0.95 38.15
C ALA A 51 18.40 -0.39 37.98
N ARG A 52 18.66 0.81 38.50
CA ARG A 52 20.01 1.41 38.50
C ARG A 52 21.02 0.55 39.26
N SER A 53 20.61 -0.08 40.36
CA SER A 53 21.50 -0.91 41.18
C SER A 53 21.92 -2.21 40.51
N ASN A 54 21.02 -2.87 39.76
CA ASN A 54 21.31 -4.18 39.18
C ASN A 54 21.68 -4.12 37.69
N ARG A 55 21.40 -3.00 37.01
CA ARG A 55 21.65 -2.77 35.58
C ARG A 55 21.21 -3.92 34.67
N ARG A 56 20.06 -4.53 34.95
CA ARG A 56 19.49 -5.61 34.12
C ARG A 56 18.34 -5.10 33.23
N PRO A 57 18.25 -5.50 31.96
CA PRO A 57 17.17 -5.06 31.05
C PRO A 57 15.77 -5.37 31.59
N GLY A 58 15.59 -6.54 32.24
CA GLY A 58 14.30 -6.90 32.84
C GLY A 58 13.81 -5.92 33.91
N ALA A 59 14.72 -5.29 34.66
CA ALA A 59 14.35 -4.29 35.67
C ALA A 59 13.87 -2.99 35.03
N TYR A 60 14.46 -2.59 33.91
CA TYR A 60 14.03 -1.40 33.16
C TYR A 60 12.74 -1.64 32.35
N HIS A 61 12.48 -2.87 31.89
CA HIS A 61 11.16 -3.24 31.35
C HIS A 61 10.06 -3.12 32.42
N ALA A 62 10.34 -3.51 33.66
CA ALA A 62 9.39 -3.34 34.76
C ALA A 62 9.11 -1.85 35.04
N VAL A 63 10.11 -0.98 34.94
CA VAL A 63 9.91 0.48 35.01
C VAL A 63 8.99 0.96 33.90
N LEU A 64 9.16 0.50 32.66
CA LEU A 64 8.27 0.86 31.55
C LEU A 64 6.83 0.34 31.71
N GLY A 65 6.64 -0.77 32.41
CA GLY A 65 5.31 -1.25 32.79
C GLY A 65 4.59 -0.30 33.75
N LEU A 66 5.33 0.41 34.61
CA LEU A 66 4.79 1.39 35.55
C LEU A 66 4.67 2.81 34.93
N ASP A 67 5.66 3.21 34.15
CA ASP A 67 5.70 4.48 33.41
C ASP A 67 6.17 4.26 31.95
N PRO A 68 5.23 4.09 31.00
CA PRO A 68 5.53 3.85 29.58
C PRO A 68 6.23 5.01 28.85
N ARG A 69 6.47 6.14 29.53
CA ARG A 69 7.16 7.31 28.95
C ARG A 69 8.48 7.60 29.64
N ASN A 70 8.96 6.71 30.51
CA ASN A 70 10.17 6.92 31.27
C ASN A 70 11.43 6.98 30.37
N ALA A 71 11.97 8.18 30.16
CA ALA A 71 13.07 8.40 29.23
C ALA A 71 14.36 7.67 29.63
N GLU A 72 14.63 7.52 30.92
CA GLU A 72 15.83 6.83 31.41
C GLU A 72 15.78 5.33 31.12
N ALA A 73 14.63 4.69 31.33
CA ALA A 73 14.47 3.28 31.00
C ALA A 73 14.62 3.01 29.50
N TYR A 74 14.07 3.89 28.65
CA TYR A 74 14.30 3.83 27.21
C TYR A 74 15.78 3.97 26.85
N ALA A 75 16.48 4.96 27.41
CA ALA A 75 17.89 5.19 27.13
C ALA A 75 18.77 4.00 27.53
N PHE A 76 18.54 3.42 28.71
CA PHE A 76 19.27 2.25 29.18
C PHE A 76 19.04 1.03 28.27
N LEU A 77 17.78 0.74 27.92
CA LEU A 77 17.45 -0.41 27.07
C LEU A 77 18.04 -0.26 25.68
N ALA A 78 18.00 0.94 25.10
CA ALA A 78 18.64 1.25 23.82
C ALA A 78 20.15 0.97 23.86
N GLU A 79 20.86 1.47 24.88
CA GLU A 79 22.30 1.22 25.07
C GLU A 79 22.63 -0.26 25.27
N HIS A 80 21.84 -0.95 26.10
CA HIS A 80 22.06 -2.36 26.40
C HIS A 80 21.93 -3.23 25.16
N TYR A 81 20.82 -3.10 24.41
CA TYR A 81 20.61 -3.88 23.20
C TYR A 81 21.57 -3.50 22.09
N PHE A 82 22.07 -2.26 22.07
CA PHE A 82 23.10 -1.84 21.13
C PHE A 82 24.46 -2.50 21.44
N GLY A 83 24.79 -2.66 22.72
CA GLY A 83 25.94 -3.47 23.15
C GLY A 83 25.80 -4.93 22.69
N SER A 84 24.66 -5.56 22.98
CA SER A 84 24.38 -6.94 22.53
C SER A 84 24.40 -7.10 21.01
N TRP A 85 23.95 -6.08 20.28
CA TRP A 85 24.05 -6.03 18.83
C TRP A 85 25.51 -6.03 18.34
N LYS A 86 26.40 -5.28 18.99
CA LYS A 86 27.83 -5.23 18.63
C LYS A 86 28.55 -6.55 18.88
N GLU A 87 28.09 -7.30 19.87
CA GLU A 87 28.68 -8.60 20.27
C GLU A 87 28.07 -9.79 19.52
N ALA A 88 26.98 -9.60 18.77
CA ALA A 88 26.34 -10.68 18.03
C ALA A 88 27.26 -11.26 16.94
N GLU A 89 27.49 -12.57 16.99
CA GLU A 89 28.41 -13.27 16.08
C GLU A 89 27.77 -13.60 14.71
N ASP A 90 26.45 -13.74 14.65
CA ASP A 90 25.70 -14.06 13.43
C ASP A 90 24.66 -12.99 13.06
N ALA A 91 24.33 -12.96 11.76
CA ALA A 91 23.45 -11.94 11.19
C ALA A 91 22.00 -11.99 11.70
N LYS A 92 21.48 -13.18 12.01
CA LYS A 92 20.09 -13.34 12.47
C LYS A 92 19.94 -12.75 13.87
N THR A 93 20.86 -13.07 14.76
CA THR A 93 20.90 -12.52 16.12
C THR A 93 21.12 -11.00 16.10
N ALA A 94 21.96 -10.50 15.19
CA ALA A 94 22.17 -9.07 15.02
C ALA A 94 20.92 -8.31 14.50
N ASP A 95 20.05 -8.94 13.72
CA ASP A 95 18.81 -8.29 13.26
C ASP A 95 17.75 -8.24 14.37
N GLU A 96 17.68 -9.27 15.21
CA GLU A 96 16.82 -9.29 16.40
C GLU A 96 17.19 -8.16 17.38
N PHE A 97 18.48 -7.98 17.66
CA PHE A 97 18.93 -6.88 18.52
C PHE A 97 18.80 -5.50 17.87
N GLU A 98 19.04 -5.35 16.57
CA GLU A 98 18.76 -4.07 15.89
C GLU A 98 17.30 -3.65 16.06
N THR A 99 16.37 -4.59 15.89
CA THR A 99 14.93 -4.34 16.08
C THR A 99 14.65 -3.80 17.48
N LEU A 100 15.27 -4.40 18.50
CA LEU A 100 15.15 -3.94 19.88
C LEU A 100 15.77 -2.55 20.07
N VAL A 101 16.96 -2.28 19.52
CA VAL A 101 17.56 -0.94 19.60
C VAL A 101 16.65 0.10 18.96
N ARG A 102 16.10 -0.16 17.78
CA ARG A 102 15.15 0.75 17.10
C ARG A 102 13.88 0.98 17.92
N ALA A 103 13.40 -0.03 18.65
CA ALA A 103 12.23 0.12 19.51
C ALA A 103 12.49 1.01 20.73
N TYR A 104 13.71 1.02 21.28
CA TYR A 104 14.04 1.76 22.50
C TYR A 104 14.79 3.08 22.26
N ASP A 105 15.51 3.24 21.15
CA ASP A 105 16.28 4.44 20.80
C ASP A 105 15.41 5.56 20.21
N ARG A 106 14.49 6.11 21.02
CA ARG A 106 13.59 7.19 20.59
C ARG A 106 14.31 8.49 20.20
N ALA A 107 15.55 8.66 20.65
CA ALA A 107 16.38 9.83 20.33
C ALA A 107 17.21 9.64 19.05
N GLY A 108 17.18 8.45 18.45
CA GLY A 108 17.91 8.13 17.22
C GLY A 108 19.43 8.11 17.37
N ARG A 109 19.96 7.96 18.60
CA ARG A 109 21.40 8.04 18.93
C ARG A 109 22.26 7.03 18.18
N PHE A 110 21.73 5.84 17.88
CA PHE A 110 22.45 4.74 17.24
C PHE A 110 22.07 4.56 15.76
N SER A 111 21.21 5.43 15.22
CA SER A 111 20.67 5.29 13.87
C SER A 111 21.75 5.26 12.79
N ASP A 112 22.84 6.00 13.00
CA ASP A 112 23.99 6.04 12.07
C ASP A 112 24.86 4.79 12.14
N GLU A 113 24.95 4.13 13.29
CA GLU A 113 25.76 2.91 13.45
C GLU A 113 25.13 1.72 12.71
N PHE A 114 23.81 1.78 12.48
CA PHE A 114 23.10 0.81 11.63
C PHE A 114 23.21 1.10 10.14
N ARG A 115 23.76 2.25 9.72
CA ARG A 115 24.09 2.54 8.32
C ARG A 115 25.32 1.73 7.93
N ARG A 116 25.12 0.42 7.77
CA ARG A 116 26.10 -0.47 7.18
C ARG A 116 25.86 -0.51 5.68
N GLU A 117 26.94 -0.62 4.93
CA GLU A 117 26.91 -0.46 3.49
C GLU A 117 26.60 -1.78 2.77
N GLY A 118 25.82 -1.70 1.69
CA GLY A 118 25.65 -2.76 0.69
C GLY A 118 26.04 -2.25 -0.70
N ARG A 119 26.32 -3.17 -1.62
CA ARG A 119 26.74 -2.82 -2.99
C ARG A 119 25.61 -3.05 -3.98
N ILE A 120 25.40 -2.08 -4.86
CA ILE A 120 24.52 -2.20 -6.02
C ILE A 120 25.37 -2.12 -7.30
N ALA A 121 25.30 -3.17 -8.11
CA ALA A 121 25.84 -3.19 -9.46
C ALA A 121 24.68 -3.11 -10.45
N LEU A 122 24.67 -2.08 -11.30
CA LEU A 122 23.59 -1.85 -12.26
C LEU A 122 24.17 -1.73 -13.66
N GLU A 123 23.61 -2.49 -14.59
CA GLU A 123 23.85 -2.41 -16.02
C GLU A 123 22.54 -2.11 -16.75
N THR A 124 22.60 -1.31 -17.81
CA THR A 124 21.44 -0.90 -18.59
C THR A 124 21.60 -1.24 -20.07
N ARG A 125 20.53 -1.74 -20.69
CA ARG A 125 20.53 -2.17 -22.09
C ARG A 125 19.26 -1.68 -22.79
N GLY A 126 19.41 -1.11 -23.99
CA GLY A 126 18.31 -0.88 -24.93
C GLY A 126 18.11 -2.09 -25.84
N ALA A 127 17.31 -1.91 -26.90
CA ALA A 127 17.09 -2.95 -27.91
C ALA A 127 18.39 -3.33 -28.66
N ASP A 128 19.25 -2.34 -28.95
CA ASP A 128 20.43 -2.51 -29.81
C ASP A 128 21.74 -2.69 -29.04
N GLY A 129 21.69 -2.78 -27.70
CA GLY A 129 22.88 -2.99 -26.87
C GLY A 129 22.92 -2.15 -25.59
N PRO A 130 24.10 -2.01 -24.96
CA PRO A 130 24.29 -1.20 -23.76
C PRO A 130 23.91 0.27 -24.00
N VAL A 131 23.27 0.89 -23.01
CA VAL A 131 22.87 2.30 -23.05
C VAL A 131 23.41 2.99 -21.80
N GLU A 132 24.14 4.08 -21.98
CA GLU A 132 24.56 4.93 -20.86
C GLU A 132 23.33 5.65 -20.28
N THR A 133 23.18 5.59 -18.95
CA THR A 133 22.05 6.18 -18.22
C THR A 133 22.56 6.97 -17.02
N SER A 134 21.85 8.03 -16.64
CA SER A 134 22.03 8.66 -15.32
C SER A 134 21.24 7.87 -14.27
N VAL A 135 21.85 7.61 -13.13
CA VAL A 135 21.27 6.80 -12.06
C VAL A 135 21.24 7.59 -10.76
N THR A 136 20.06 7.73 -10.17
CA THR A 136 19.87 8.43 -8.90
C THR A 136 19.08 7.55 -7.94
N ALA A 137 19.58 7.37 -6.72
CA ALA A 137 18.89 6.63 -5.67
C ALA A 137 18.16 7.58 -4.71
N PHE A 138 16.97 7.16 -4.28
CA PHE A 138 16.15 7.89 -3.32
C PHE A 138 15.82 6.94 -2.17
N LEU A 139 16.28 7.25 -0.96
CA LEU A 139 15.98 6.45 0.23
C LEU A 139 14.47 6.53 0.51
N CYS A 140 13.84 5.38 0.72
CA CYS A 140 12.45 5.34 1.16
C CYS A 140 12.37 5.68 2.64
N VAL A 141 11.59 6.70 2.98
CA VAL A 141 11.38 7.20 4.35
C VAL A 141 9.91 7.15 4.70
N GLU A 142 9.62 6.95 5.99
CA GLU A 142 8.23 6.99 6.46
C GLU A 142 7.75 8.45 6.58
N ARG A 143 6.68 8.78 5.87
CA ARG A 143 5.96 10.06 5.96
C ARG A 143 4.48 9.79 6.00
N ASN A 144 3.79 10.31 7.02
CA ASN A 144 2.36 10.06 7.25
C ASN A 144 2.01 8.55 7.21
N ARG A 145 2.87 7.66 7.76
CA ARG A 145 2.68 6.20 7.71
C ARG A 145 2.75 5.57 6.29
N CYS A 146 3.20 6.31 5.28
CA CYS A 146 3.58 5.81 3.96
C CYS A 146 5.10 5.73 3.84
N LEU A 147 5.58 4.67 3.20
CA LEU A 147 6.97 4.53 2.79
C LEU A 147 7.15 5.14 1.39
N VAL A 148 7.71 6.34 1.34
CA VAL A 148 7.85 7.14 0.12
C VAL A 148 9.32 7.45 -0.18
N ALA A 149 9.68 7.54 -1.46
CA ALA A 149 11.01 7.97 -1.87
C ALA A 149 11.30 9.41 -1.40
N ASP A 150 12.44 9.64 -0.76
CA ASP A 150 12.84 10.98 -0.31
C ASP A 150 13.40 11.82 -1.47
N ASP A 151 12.51 12.46 -2.21
CA ASP A 151 12.86 13.36 -3.31
C ASP A 151 13.68 14.60 -2.89
N PHE A 152 13.81 14.90 -1.58
CA PHE A 152 14.59 16.04 -1.09
C PHE A 152 16.08 15.77 -0.94
N HIS A 153 16.47 14.50 -0.81
CA HIS A 153 17.87 14.10 -0.62
C HIS A 153 18.28 13.01 -1.63
N PRO A 154 18.29 13.32 -2.94
CA PRO A 154 18.74 12.38 -3.97
C PRO A 154 20.22 12.02 -3.79
N ILE A 155 20.55 10.75 -3.99
CA ILE A 155 21.92 10.25 -4.01
C ILE A 155 22.28 10.00 -5.48
N ASP A 156 23.16 10.84 -6.04
CA ASP A 156 23.69 10.64 -7.39
C ASP A 156 24.66 9.45 -7.39
N LEU A 157 24.32 8.40 -8.16
CA LEU A 157 25.16 7.21 -8.32
C LEU A 157 26.05 7.29 -9.57
N GLY A 158 25.93 8.36 -10.36
CA GLY A 158 26.63 8.54 -11.62
C GLY A 158 25.93 7.84 -12.77
N LYS A 159 26.69 7.08 -13.57
CA LYS A 159 26.19 6.49 -14.82
C LYS A 159 26.33 4.98 -14.88
N ALA A 160 25.33 4.28 -15.40
CA ALA A 160 25.44 2.83 -15.64
C ALA A 160 26.27 2.53 -16.91
N PRO A 161 27.08 1.45 -16.94
CA PRO A 161 27.24 0.45 -15.88
C PRO A 161 27.97 1.01 -14.65
N LEU A 162 27.44 0.75 -13.46
CA LEU A 162 28.00 1.22 -12.19
C LEU A 162 28.12 0.12 -11.16
N ASN A 163 28.97 0.37 -10.17
CA ASN A 163 29.07 -0.37 -8.92
C ASN A 163 29.17 0.66 -7.80
N ALA A 164 28.07 0.88 -7.09
CA ALA A 164 27.96 1.89 -6.06
C ALA A 164 27.70 1.24 -4.70
N THR A 165 28.02 1.99 -3.65
CA THR A 165 27.77 1.59 -2.27
C THR A 165 26.67 2.47 -1.69
N LEU A 166 25.70 1.86 -1.03
CA LEU A 166 24.58 2.53 -0.39
C LEU A 166 24.48 2.06 1.06
N ALA A 167 24.02 2.94 1.94
CA ALA A 167 23.61 2.51 3.27
C ALA A 167 22.47 1.48 3.19
N THR A 168 22.33 0.67 4.22
CA THR A 168 21.19 -0.24 4.35
C THR A 168 19.87 0.52 4.30
N GLY A 169 18.91 -0.04 3.58
CA GLY A 169 17.59 0.56 3.45
C GLY A 169 16.90 0.18 2.14
N SER A 170 15.63 0.55 2.05
CA SER A 170 14.85 0.43 0.82
C SER A 170 14.98 1.71 0.01
N TYR A 171 15.24 1.58 -1.29
CA TYR A 171 15.44 2.68 -2.21
C TYR A 171 14.52 2.55 -3.41
N VAL A 172 14.13 3.69 -3.98
CA VAL A 172 13.70 3.74 -5.38
C VAL A 172 14.86 4.31 -6.18
N VAL A 173 15.46 3.50 -7.04
CA VAL A 173 16.50 3.93 -7.98
C VAL A 173 15.82 4.39 -9.25
N ARG A 174 16.03 5.65 -9.65
CA ARG A 174 15.56 6.19 -10.93
C ARG A 174 16.69 6.10 -11.95
N VAL A 175 16.40 5.44 -13.07
CA VAL A 175 17.32 5.31 -14.21
C VAL A 175 16.75 6.09 -15.38
N ARG A 176 17.54 7.01 -15.93
CA ARG A 176 17.11 7.89 -17.04
C ARG A 176 18.12 7.88 -18.18
N SER A 177 17.61 7.91 -19.40
CA SER A 177 18.39 8.20 -20.60
C SER A 177 17.50 8.80 -21.67
N LYS A 178 18.07 9.65 -22.52
CA LYS A 178 17.31 10.35 -23.56
C LYS A 178 16.69 9.34 -24.53
N GLY A 179 15.39 9.47 -24.78
CA GLY A 179 14.65 8.59 -25.69
C GLY A 179 14.04 7.35 -25.04
N TYR A 180 14.29 7.12 -23.75
CA TYR A 180 13.70 6.03 -22.98
C TYR A 180 12.75 6.57 -21.91
N ALA A 181 11.78 5.75 -21.52
CA ALA A 181 10.93 6.01 -20.38
C ALA A 181 11.75 5.93 -19.07
N ASP A 182 11.39 6.77 -18.10
CA ASP A 182 11.99 6.75 -16.77
C ASP A 182 11.74 5.42 -16.07
N VAL A 183 12.79 4.73 -15.64
CA VAL A 183 12.64 3.47 -14.90
C VAL A 183 12.66 3.74 -13.41
N ARG A 184 11.62 3.29 -12.70
CA ARG A 184 11.59 3.18 -11.23
C ARG A 184 12.00 1.75 -10.85
N LEU A 185 13.16 1.61 -10.21
CA LEU A 185 13.70 0.33 -9.74
C LEU A 185 13.74 0.32 -8.20
N PRO A 186 12.74 -0.25 -7.53
CA PRO A 186 12.81 -0.53 -6.10
C PRO A 186 13.96 -1.51 -5.82
N VAL A 187 14.79 -1.17 -4.84
CA VAL A 187 15.96 -1.95 -4.42
C VAL A 187 15.94 -2.01 -2.89
N ASN A 188 16.25 -3.17 -2.32
CA ASN A 188 16.40 -3.31 -0.87
C ASN A 188 17.84 -3.66 -0.53
N VAL A 189 18.60 -2.68 -0.04
CA VAL A 189 20.01 -2.82 0.30
C VAL A 189 20.12 -3.38 1.71
N GLY A 190 20.50 -4.64 1.82
CA GLY A 190 20.76 -5.31 3.10
C GLY A 190 22.23 -5.21 3.54
N ARG A 191 22.51 -5.64 4.76
CA ARG A 191 23.85 -5.66 5.36
C ARG A 191 24.80 -6.57 4.56
N ASN A 192 25.95 -6.05 4.12
CA ASN A 192 26.95 -6.79 3.33
C ASN A 192 26.35 -7.51 2.11
N THR A 193 25.24 -7.00 1.58
CA THR A 193 24.62 -7.56 0.39
C THR A 193 25.31 -7.00 -0.86
N SER A 194 25.36 -7.81 -1.91
CA SER A 194 25.77 -7.39 -3.24
C SER A 194 24.64 -7.71 -4.18
N GLU A 195 23.89 -6.69 -4.59
CA GLU A 195 22.79 -6.81 -5.53
C GLU A 195 23.28 -6.47 -6.94
N ARG A 196 23.14 -7.39 -7.89
CA ARG A 196 23.39 -7.14 -9.31
C ARG A 196 22.06 -7.07 -10.06
N ARG A 197 21.90 -6.03 -10.87
CA ARG A 197 20.73 -5.81 -11.74
C ARG A 197 21.16 -5.49 -13.16
N SER A 198 20.50 -6.11 -14.11
CA SER A 198 20.56 -5.77 -15.53
C SER A 198 19.16 -5.32 -15.92
N VAL A 199 19.00 -4.05 -16.28
CA VAL A 199 17.69 -3.44 -16.55
C VAL A 199 17.58 -3.12 -18.04
N ARG A 200 16.53 -3.63 -18.67
CA ARG A 200 16.17 -3.24 -20.04
C ARG A 200 15.48 -1.88 -20.01
N LEU A 201 15.84 -1.02 -20.96
CA LEU A 201 15.19 0.26 -21.18
C LEU A 201 14.22 0.13 -22.35
N TYR A 202 13.07 0.79 -22.20
CA TYR A 202 12.00 0.84 -23.20
C TYR A 202 11.66 2.30 -23.50
N THR A 203 11.28 2.59 -24.73
CA THR A 203 10.76 3.91 -25.11
C THR A 203 9.36 4.12 -24.51
N GLU A 204 8.93 5.38 -24.40
CA GLU A 204 7.57 5.72 -23.94
C GLU A 204 6.48 5.03 -24.80
N ALA A 205 6.73 4.88 -26.11
CA ALA A 205 5.81 4.19 -27.02
C ALA A 205 5.73 2.67 -26.75
N GLU A 206 6.85 2.04 -26.41
CA GLU A 206 6.90 0.63 -26.01
C GLU A 206 6.24 0.37 -24.66
N VAL A 207 6.38 1.28 -23.69
CA VAL A 207 5.66 1.20 -22.41
C VAL A 207 4.16 1.41 -22.63
N GLY A 208 3.79 2.48 -23.34
CA GLY A 208 2.42 2.82 -23.69
C GLY A 208 1.78 3.77 -22.68
N GLU A 209 0.94 4.66 -23.20
CA GLU A 209 0.24 5.65 -22.39
C GLU A 209 -0.62 4.98 -21.31
N GLY A 210 -0.50 5.44 -20.06
CA GLY A 210 -1.23 4.90 -18.92
C GLY A 210 -0.65 3.60 -18.35
N PHE A 211 0.45 3.08 -18.89
CA PHE A 211 1.16 1.91 -18.36
C PHE A 211 2.41 2.29 -17.56
N VAL A 212 2.83 1.40 -16.68
CA VAL A 212 4.03 1.49 -15.85
C VAL A 212 4.93 0.31 -16.20
N PHE A 213 6.20 0.58 -16.47
CA PHE A 213 7.21 -0.46 -16.64
C PHE A 213 7.64 -1.02 -15.29
N VAL A 214 7.51 -2.34 -15.13
CA VAL A 214 8.01 -3.09 -13.98
C VAL A 214 9.15 -3.98 -14.46
N PRO A 215 10.41 -3.67 -14.09
CA PRO A 215 11.56 -4.51 -14.40
C PRO A 215 11.40 -5.93 -13.84
N GLY A 216 11.83 -6.90 -14.62
CA GLY A 216 11.90 -8.31 -14.29
C GLY A 216 12.85 -8.61 -13.14
N GLY A 217 12.82 -9.85 -12.65
CA GLY A 217 13.60 -10.31 -11.51
C GLY A 217 12.93 -11.47 -10.80
N GLY A 218 13.73 -12.44 -10.34
CA GLY A 218 13.23 -13.76 -9.99
C GLY A 218 12.67 -14.45 -11.24
N ASP A 219 11.52 -15.11 -11.10
CA ASP A 219 10.83 -15.80 -12.20
C ASP A 219 9.87 -14.89 -13.00
N VAL A 220 9.84 -13.59 -12.68
CA VAL A 220 8.99 -12.61 -13.37
C VAL A 220 9.82 -11.85 -14.41
N ALA A 221 9.40 -11.92 -15.67
CA ALA A 221 10.00 -11.16 -16.77
C ALA A 221 9.67 -9.66 -16.69
N ASP A 222 10.24 -8.85 -17.59
CA ASP A 222 9.81 -7.46 -17.80
C ASP A 222 8.34 -7.42 -18.27
N PHE A 223 7.54 -6.49 -17.74
CA PHE A 223 6.17 -6.26 -18.20
C PHE A 223 5.73 -4.80 -18.00
N PHE A 224 4.69 -4.41 -18.74
CA PHE A 224 4.03 -3.11 -18.56
C PHE A 224 2.65 -3.35 -17.98
N ILE A 225 2.32 -2.75 -16.84
CA ILE A 225 1.01 -2.88 -16.19
C ILE A 225 0.30 -1.53 -16.17
N ALA A 226 -1.01 -1.54 -16.40
CA ALA A 226 -1.81 -0.32 -16.36
C ALA A 226 -1.69 0.33 -14.98
N ARG A 227 -1.48 1.65 -14.96
CA ARG A 227 -1.31 2.42 -13.72
C ARG A 227 -2.55 2.35 -12.83
N LEU A 228 -3.73 2.29 -13.43
CA LEU A 228 -5.04 2.23 -12.80
C LEU A 228 -5.81 1.01 -13.31
N GLU A 229 -6.89 0.63 -12.64
CA GLU A 229 -7.82 -0.39 -13.13
C GLU A 229 -8.43 0.02 -14.47
N THR A 230 -8.91 -0.96 -15.24
CA THR A 230 -9.70 -0.66 -16.44
C THR A 230 -11.00 0.01 -16.03
N THR A 231 -11.31 1.12 -16.68
CA THR A 231 -12.49 1.91 -16.36
C THR A 231 -13.76 1.36 -17.03
N ALA A 232 -14.91 1.68 -16.45
CA ALA A 232 -16.21 1.40 -17.02
C ALA A 232 -16.36 2.06 -18.40
N GLY A 233 -15.77 3.24 -18.61
CA GLY A 233 -15.73 3.93 -19.89
C GLY A 233 -14.98 3.16 -20.97
N GLU A 234 -13.77 2.69 -20.67
CA GLU A 234 -12.98 1.88 -21.60
C GLU A 234 -13.68 0.56 -21.96
N TYR A 235 -14.34 -0.08 -20.99
CA TYR A 235 -15.10 -1.31 -21.24
C TYR A 235 -16.39 -1.04 -22.02
N LEU A 236 -17.08 0.07 -21.75
CA LEU A 236 -18.26 0.51 -22.50
C LEU A 236 -17.94 0.75 -23.98
N ASP A 237 -16.78 1.31 -24.26
CA ASP A 237 -16.33 1.55 -25.64
C ASP A 237 -16.08 0.23 -26.37
N TYR A 238 -15.54 -0.78 -25.67
CA TYR A 238 -15.45 -2.14 -26.20
C TYR A 238 -16.80 -2.74 -26.55
N LEU A 239 -17.76 -2.71 -25.60
CA LEU A 239 -19.08 -3.29 -25.82
C LEU A 239 -19.79 -2.62 -27.00
N ASN A 240 -19.68 -1.30 -27.11
CA ASN A 240 -20.28 -0.56 -28.22
C ASN A 240 -19.54 -0.76 -29.54
N ALA A 241 -18.22 -0.97 -29.53
CA ALA A 241 -17.48 -1.34 -30.74
C ALA A 241 -17.99 -2.68 -31.30
N LEU A 242 -18.22 -3.67 -30.43
CA LEU A 242 -18.81 -4.95 -30.84
C LEU A 242 -20.20 -4.78 -31.49
N LEU A 243 -21.03 -3.84 -31.00
CA LEU A 243 -22.32 -3.54 -31.63
C LEU A 243 -22.15 -2.98 -33.05
N VAL A 244 -21.22 -2.05 -33.24
CA VAL A 244 -20.90 -1.45 -34.54
C VAL A 244 -20.35 -2.50 -35.51
N GLU A 245 -19.56 -3.46 -35.01
CA GLU A 245 -19.02 -4.59 -35.76
C GLU A 245 -20.07 -5.67 -36.09
N GLY A 246 -21.34 -5.48 -35.72
CA GLY A 246 -22.42 -6.46 -35.95
C GLY A 246 -22.39 -7.64 -34.98
N ARG A 247 -21.53 -7.62 -33.97
CA ARG A 247 -21.34 -8.67 -32.96
C ARG A 247 -22.24 -8.46 -31.74
N ARG A 248 -23.53 -8.18 -31.97
CA ARG A 248 -24.49 -7.85 -30.90
C ARG A 248 -24.61 -8.92 -29.82
N SER A 249 -24.64 -10.20 -30.21
CA SER A 249 -24.71 -11.30 -29.25
C SER A 249 -23.48 -11.32 -28.34
N ASP A 250 -22.29 -11.05 -28.90
CA ASP A 250 -21.06 -11.01 -28.11
C ASP A 250 -21.05 -9.86 -27.12
N ALA A 251 -21.50 -8.68 -27.55
CA ALA A 251 -21.60 -7.50 -26.70
C ALA A 251 -22.54 -7.76 -25.52
N LEU A 252 -23.75 -8.25 -25.78
CA LEU A 252 -24.76 -8.47 -24.75
C LEU A 252 -24.37 -9.58 -23.76
N ALA A 253 -23.68 -10.61 -24.21
CA ALA A 253 -23.18 -11.67 -23.33
C ALA A 253 -22.21 -11.12 -22.27
N ARG A 254 -21.46 -10.07 -22.60
CA ARG A 254 -20.34 -9.53 -21.80
C ARG A 254 -20.69 -8.25 -21.02
N VAL A 255 -21.94 -7.81 -21.05
CA VAL A 255 -22.38 -6.67 -20.23
C VAL A 255 -22.26 -7.05 -18.75
N PRO A 256 -21.77 -6.15 -17.86
CA PRO A 256 -21.71 -6.42 -16.42
C PRO A 256 -23.05 -6.87 -15.80
N ARG A 257 -23.02 -7.85 -14.88
CA ARG A 257 -24.22 -8.46 -14.26
C ARG A 257 -24.07 -8.64 -12.76
N ALA A 258 -25.20 -8.69 -12.04
CA ALA A 258 -25.21 -8.93 -10.59
C ALA A 258 -24.74 -10.33 -10.20
N GLN A 259 -25.08 -11.33 -11.04
CA GLN A 259 -24.73 -12.74 -10.91
C GLN A 259 -24.73 -13.35 -12.33
N GLU A 260 -24.24 -14.58 -12.47
CA GLU A 260 -23.91 -15.22 -13.75
C GLU A 260 -25.11 -15.26 -14.72
N GLU A 261 -26.29 -15.65 -14.20
CA GLU A 261 -27.56 -15.67 -14.95
C GLU A 261 -28.40 -14.39 -14.73
N GLY A 262 -27.81 -13.36 -14.14
CA GLY A 262 -28.48 -12.13 -13.75
C GLY A 262 -28.78 -11.18 -14.93
N SER A 263 -29.69 -10.24 -14.69
CA SER A 263 -29.93 -9.14 -15.64
C SER A 263 -28.70 -8.22 -15.75
N PRO A 264 -28.40 -7.69 -16.94
CA PRO A 264 -27.30 -6.76 -17.14
C PRO A 264 -27.54 -5.44 -16.41
N PHE A 265 -26.49 -4.89 -15.82
CA PHE A 265 -26.54 -3.57 -15.18
C PHE A 265 -26.66 -2.44 -16.20
N TRP A 266 -26.02 -2.58 -17.36
CA TRP A 266 -25.93 -1.51 -18.36
C TRP A 266 -27.00 -1.73 -19.44
N PRO A 267 -28.03 -0.86 -19.52
CA PRO A 267 -29.09 -1.03 -20.50
C PRO A 267 -28.63 -0.74 -21.93
N GLU A 268 -29.30 -1.36 -22.89
CA GLU A 268 -29.22 -0.99 -24.31
C GLU A 268 -30.33 0.03 -24.62
N VAL A 269 -29.96 1.20 -25.11
CA VAL A 269 -30.87 2.28 -25.53
C VAL A 269 -30.48 2.67 -26.96
N ASP A 270 -31.44 2.69 -27.87
CA ASP A 270 -31.22 3.04 -29.29
C ASP A 270 -30.03 2.30 -29.93
N ARG A 271 -29.96 0.98 -29.69
CA ARG A 271 -28.87 0.09 -30.17
C ARG A 271 -27.48 0.46 -29.68
N ARG A 272 -27.38 1.10 -28.51
CA ARG A 272 -26.14 1.44 -27.83
C ARG A 272 -26.22 1.01 -26.37
N ILE A 273 -25.17 0.39 -25.85
CA ILE A 273 -25.07 0.12 -24.41
C ILE A 273 -24.65 1.43 -23.72
N VAL A 274 -25.35 1.78 -22.64
CA VAL A 274 -25.11 3.00 -21.88
C VAL A 274 -24.93 2.70 -20.39
N LEU A 275 -24.16 3.53 -19.69
CA LEU A 275 -24.02 3.41 -18.24
C LEU A 275 -25.33 3.78 -17.53
N PRO A 276 -25.65 3.15 -16.38
CA PRO A 276 -26.72 3.61 -15.50
C PRO A 276 -26.54 5.07 -15.11
N ARG A 277 -27.64 5.80 -14.91
CA ARG A 277 -27.61 7.26 -14.63
C ARG A 277 -26.70 7.70 -13.48
N LYS A 278 -26.47 6.85 -12.48
CA LYS A 278 -25.63 7.15 -11.31
C LYS A 278 -24.17 6.73 -11.48
N TRP A 279 -23.82 6.08 -12.58
CA TRP A 279 -22.49 5.50 -12.78
C TRP A 279 -21.66 6.44 -13.67
N SER A 280 -20.40 6.65 -13.30
CA SER A 280 -19.44 7.39 -14.11
C SER A 280 -18.63 6.44 -15.00
N ARG A 281 -18.11 6.98 -16.10
CA ARG A 281 -17.13 6.31 -16.96
C ARG A 281 -15.82 6.02 -16.22
N ASP A 282 -15.48 6.81 -15.21
CA ASP A 282 -14.21 6.70 -14.48
C ASP A 282 -14.24 5.68 -13.33
N LEU A 283 -15.40 5.06 -13.06
CA LEU A 283 -15.46 3.94 -12.12
C LEU A 283 -14.67 2.75 -12.69
N PRO A 284 -14.07 1.89 -11.86
CA PRO A 284 -13.51 0.63 -12.35
C PRO A 284 -14.62 -0.24 -12.95
N VAL A 285 -14.33 -0.91 -14.07
CA VAL A 285 -15.24 -1.94 -14.57
C VAL A 285 -15.26 -3.09 -13.57
N MET A 286 -16.47 -3.50 -13.16
CA MET A 286 -16.68 -4.60 -12.24
C MET A 286 -17.84 -5.47 -12.71
N ALA A 287 -18.09 -6.58 -12.01
CA ALA A 287 -19.21 -7.47 -12.30
C ALA A 287 -19.13 -8.14 -13.67
N ILE A 288 -17.89 -8.45 -14.07
CA ILE A 288 -17.55 -9.23 -15.26
C ILE A 288 -16.83 -10.51 -14.85
N SER A 289 -16.98 -11.57 -15.65
CA SER A 289 -16.30 -12.84 -15.41
C SER A 289 -14.84 -12.76 -15.85
N TRP A 290 -14.03 -13.73 -15.44
CA TRP A 290 -12.67 -13.87 -15.95
C TRP A 290 -12.65 -14.08 -17.48
N HIS A 291 -13.66 -14.78 -18.01
CA HIS A 291 -13.78 -15.00 -19.45
C HIS A 291 -14.07 -13.70 -20.21
N ASP A 292 -14.98 -12.86 -19.70
CA ASP A 292 -15.28 -11.55 -20.28
C ASP A 292 -14.05 -10.63 -20.29
N ALA A 293 -13.27 -10.69 -19.20
CA ALA A 293 -12.02 -9.97 -19.04
C ALA A 293 -10.95 -10.41 -20.07
N VAL A 294 -10.83 -11.70 -20.32
CA VAL A 294 -9.91 -12.24 -21.35
C VAL A 294 -10.34 -11.84 -22.75
N GLU A 295 -11.65 -11.85 -23.04
CA GLU A 295 -12.19 -11.40 -24.32
C GLU A 295 -11.95 -9.90 -24.58
N TYR A 296 -12.05 -9.08 -23.53
CA TYR A 296 -11.66 -7.68 -23.60
C TYR A 296 -10.17 -7.51 -23.90
N CYS A 297 -9.28 -8.27 -23.24
CA CYS A 297 -7.85 -8.29 -23.55
C CYS A 297 -7.55 -8.67 -25.01
N ARG A 298 -8.27 -9.68 -25.54
CA ARG A 298 -8.16 -10.10 -26.94
C ARG A 298 -8.60 -9.00 -27.90
N TRP A 299 -9.70 -8.31 -27.60
CA TRP A 299 -10.16 -7.17 -28.40
C TRP A 299 -9.15 -6.02 -28.38
N ARG A 300 -8.62 -5.63 -27.20
CA ARG A 300 -7.57 -4.60 -27.08
C ARG A 300 -6.34 -4.95 -27.92
N THR A 301 -5.93 -6.23 -27.91
CA THR A 301 -4.84 -6.74 -28.75
C THR A 301 -5.14 -6.59 -30.24
N GLY A 302 -6.35 -6.94 -30.68
CA GLY A 302 -6.80 -6.75 -32.06
C GLY A 302 -6.76 -5.28 -32.50
N ARG A 303 -7.27 -4.37 -31.66
CA ARG A 303 -7.26 -2.93 -31.92
C ARG A 303 -5.86 -2.34 -32.01
N ALA A 304 -4.93 -2.82 -31.19
CA ALA A 304 -3.53 -2.41 -31.27
C ALA A 304 -2.86 -2.91 -32.56
N ARG A 305 -3.15 -4.16 -32.96
CA ARG A 305 -2.68 -4.71 -34.23
C ARG A 305 -3.19 -3.93 -35.45
N GLU A 306 -4.45 -3.51 -35.44
CA GLU A 306 -5.04 -2.67 -36.49
C GLU A 306 -4.32 -1.31 -36.61
N LYS A 307 -3.79 -0.79 -35.50
CA LYS A 307 -2.95 0.42 -35.47
C LYS A 307 -1.48 0.16 -35.83
N GLY A 308 -1.12 -1.09 -36.16
CA GLY A 308 0.26 -1.49 -36.46
C GLY A 308 1.15 -1.67 -35.22
N GLU A 309 0.59 -1.65 -34.01
CA GLU A 309 1.34 -1.91 -32.80
C GLU A 309 1.61 -3.41 -32.63
N LYS A 310 2.86 -3.77 -32.27
CA LYS A 310 3.26 -5.14 -31.97
C LYS A 310 3.18 -5.41 -30.48
N VAL A 311 1.96 -5.35 -29.93
CA VAL A 311 1.72 -5.54 -28.50
C VAL A 311 0.57 -6.48 -28.24
N ARG A 312 0.62 -7.15 -27.10
CA ARG A 312 -0.43 -8.02 -26.60
C ARG A 312 -0.93 -7.50 -25.26
N TYR A 313 -2.25 -7.46 -25.10
CA TYR A 313 -2.92 -7.19 -23.84
C TYR A 313 -3.40 -8.50 -23.22
N ARG A 314 -3.26 -8.60 -21.90
CA ARG A 314 -3.73 -9.72 -21.09
C ARG A 314 -4.01 -9.27 -19.65
N LEU A 315 -4.57 -10.16 -18.86
CA LEU A 315 -4.60 -9.98 -17.41
C LEU A 315 -3.17 -10.15 -16.83
N PRO A 316 -2.87 -9.54 -15.67
CA PRO A 316 -1.63 -9.81 -14.97
C PRO A 316 -1.58 -11.28 -14.53
N ARG A 317 -0.39 -11.86 -14.52
CA ARG A 317 -0.14 -13.03 -13.69
C ARG A 317 -0.12 -12.61 -12.23
N GLU A 318 -0.46 -13.50 -11.32
CA GLU A 318 -0.47 -13.23 -9.88
C GLU A 318 0.89 -12.72 -9.40
N ALA A 319 1.98 -13.35 -9.85
CA ALA A 319 3.33 -12.95 -9.48
C ALA A 319 3.70 -11.54 -10.00
N GLU A 320 3.19 -11.15 -11.18
CA GLU A 320 3.36 -9.81 -11.73
C GLU A 320 2.57 -8.78 -10.93
N TRP A 321 1.31 -9.10 -10.60
CA TRP A 321 0.45 -8.25 -9.79
C TRP A 321 1.06 -8.00 -8.41
N GLU A 322 1.51 -9.06 -7.74
CA GLU A 322 2.12 -8.98 -6.42
C GLU A 322 3.43 -8.18 -6.45
N LYS A 323 4.27 -8.41 -7.47
CA LYS A 323 5.49 -7.64 -7.67
C LYS A 323 5.18 -6.16 -7.87
N ALA A 324 4.23 -5.83 -8.74
CA ALA A 324 3.80 -4.46 -9.01
C ALA A 324 3.30 -3.75 -7.75
N ALA A 325 2.68 -4.46 -6.80
CA ALA A 325 2.23 -3.93 -5.52
C ALA A 325 3.35 -3.75 -4.49
N ARG A 326 4.29 -4.69 -4.38
CA ARG A 326 5.22 -4.78 -3.24
C ARG A 326 6.59 -4.18 -3.49
N GLY A 327 7.08 -4.12 -4.73
CA GLY A 327 8.48 -3.76 -4.94
C GLY A 327 9.46 -4.77 -4.35
N ALA A 328 10.67 -4.30 -4.04
CA ALA A 328 11.78 -5.13 -3.57
C ALA A 328 11.84 -5.28 -2.03
N ASP A 329 11.09 -4.47 -1.28
CA ASP A 329 11.11 -4.45 0.19
C ASP A 329 10.01 -5.32 0.83
N GLY A 330 9.14 -5.93 0.01
CA GLY A 330 8.13 -6.87 0.49
C GLY A 330 7.05 -6.23 1.36
N ARG A 331 6.77 -4.94 1.19
CA ARG A 331 5.75 -4.19 1.94
C ARG A 331 4.36 -4.85 1.91
N ALA A 332 3.65 -4.81 3.04
CA ALA A 332 2.35 -5.46 3.18
C ALA A 332 1.24 -4.82 2.33
N PHE A 333 1.30 -3.51 2.12
CA PHE A 333 0.40 -2.70 1.30
C PHE A 333 1.23 -1.86 0.31
N PRO A 334 0.67 -1.37 -0.79
CA PRO A 334 1.40 -0.57 -1.78
C PRO A 334 2.17 0.61 -1.17
N TRP A 335 1.59 1.24 -0.14
CA TRP A 335 2.19 2.35 0.59
C TRP A 335 3.13 1.96 1.74
N GLY A 336 3.22 0.69 2.15
CA GLY A 336 4.08 0.29 3.27
C GLY A 336 3.53 -0.85 4.10
N ASN A 337 3.94 -0.92 5.38
CA ASN A 337 3.61 -2.04 6.27
C ASN A 337 2.49 -1.74 7.27
N VAL A 338 2.11 -0.48 7.41
CA VAL A 338 1.09 -0.03 8.34
C VAL A 338 -0.22 0.18 7.57
N TRP A 339 -1.29 -0.45 8.04
CA TRP A 339 -2.61 -0.18 7.48
C TRP A 339 -3.06 1.23 7.81
N VAL A 340 -3.58 1.89 6.78
CA VAL A 340 -4.22 3.19 6.91
C VAL A 340 -5.51 3.14 6.09
N ARG A 341 -6.63 3.15 6.81
CA ARG A 341 -7.96 3.03 6.23
C ARG A 341 -8.27 4.10 5.19
N GLU A 342 -7.72 5.29 5.34
CA GLU A 342 -7.99 6.43 4.48
C GLU A 342 -7.19 6.39 3.17
N TYR A 343 -6.21 5.48 3.04
CA TYR A 343 -5.30 5.43 1.89
C TYR A 343 -5.77 4.55 0.75
N CYS A 344 -6.91 3.89 0.90
CA CYS A 344 -7.46 3.09 -0.17
C CYS A 344 -8.98 2.99 -0.09
N LYS A 345 -9.58 2.54 -1.19
CA LYS A 345 -11.03 2.40 -1.25
C LYS A 345 -11.53 1.15 -0.51
N ASN A 346 -12.16 1.37 0.63
CA ASN A 346 -12.82 0.36 1.47
C ASN A 346 -14.13 0.92 2.09
N PRO A 347 -14.98 0.11 2.76
CA PRO A 347 -16.25 0.55 3.33
C PRO A 347 -16.15 1.70 4.34
N PHE A 348 -14.99 1.89 4.96
CA PHE A 348 -14.78 2.86 6.03
C PHE A 348 -13.86 4.03 5.63
N SER A 349 -13.39 4.05 4.39
CA SER A 349 -12.50 5.10 3.83
C SER A 349 -13.13 6.50 3.83
N ARG A 350 -14.46 6.59 3.79
CA ARG A 350 -15.25 7.83 3.83
C ARG A 350 -16.20 7.82 5.03
N PRO A 351 -15.78 8.29 6.22
CA PRO A 351 -16.63 8.29 7.41
C PRO A 351 -17.94 9.06 7.16
N GLY A 352 -19.07 8.43 7.47
CA GLY A 352 -20.40 9.04 7.31
C GLY A 352 -21.04 8.88 5.93
N HIS A 353 -20.37 8.19 5.00
CA HIS A 353 -20.91 7.84 3.68
C HIS A 353 -21.19 6.34 3.59
N GLU A 354 -22.22 5.96 2.82
CA GLU A 354 -22.45 4.55 2.50
C GLU A 354 -21.31 4.02 1.61
N PRO A 355 -20.91 2.75 1.77
CA PRO A 355 -19.94 2.12 0.88
C PRO A 355 -20.46 2.08 -0.56
N GLU A 356 -19.79 2.78 -1.46
CA GLU A 356 -20.05 2.76 -2.91
C GLU A 356 -18.75 2.74 -3.70
N PRO A 357 -18.71 2.27 -4.95
CA PRO A 357 -17.54 2.40 -5.81
C PRO A 357 -17.12 3.86 -6.01
N GLU A 358 -15.82 4.13 -6.10
CA GLU A 358 -15.27 5.46 -6.41
C GLU A 358 -14.51 5.43 -7.74
N PRO A 359 -14.30 6.58 -8.41
CA PRO A 359 -13.45 6.66 -9.59
C PRO A 359 -12.05 6.10 -9.35
N VAL A 360 -11.45 5.49 -10.37
CA VAL A 360 -10.05 5.07 -10.31
C VAL A 360 -9.16 6.27 -10.01
N GLY A 361 -8.11 6.06 -9.22
CA GLY A 361 -7.14 7.07 -8.84
C GLY A 361 -7.62 8.03 -7.75
N SER A 362 -8.69 7.70 -7.02
CA SER A 362 -9.21 8.55 -5.94
C SER A 362 -8.32 8.59 -4.70
N TYR A 363 -7.38 7.64 -4.56
CA TYR A 363 -6.49 7.50 -3.41
C TYR A 363 -5.03 7.65 -3.87
N PRO A 364 -4.42 8.84 -3.74
CA PRO A 364 -3.03 9.07 -4.18
C PRO A 364 -2.00 8.33 -3.32
N GLU A 365 -2.33 8.00 -2.08
CA GLU A 365 -1.46 7.25 -1.19
C GLU A 365 -1.37 5.75 -1.55
N ASP A 366 -2.39 5.19 -2.21
CA ASP A 366 -2.32 3.86 -2.82
C ASP A 366 -1.47 3.93 -4.11
N GLU A 367 -0.16 4.15 -3.93
CA GLU A 367 0.84 4.09 -4.99
C GLU A 367 1.99 3.16 -4.54
N SER A 368 2.26 2.15 -5.37
CA SER A 368 3.39 1.25 -5.18
C SER A 368 4.72 1.94 -5.49
N PRO A 369 5.88 1.40 -5.07
CA PRO A 369 7.16 2.02 -5.38
C PRO A 369 7.51 2.00 -6.89
N TYR A 370 6.77 1.23 -7.71
CA TYR A 370 6.81 1.32 -9.17
C TYR A 370 5.94 2.45 -9.75
N GLY A 371 5.00 2.99 -8.98
CA GLY A 371 4.05 4.01 -9.44
C GLY A 371 2.70 3.47 -9.90
N VAL A 372 2.39 2.21 -9.59
CA VAL A 372 1.08 1.59 -9.88
C VAL A 372 0.13 1.90 -8.73
N ARG A 373 -1.12 2.26 -9.06
CA ARG A 373 -2.09 2.78 -8.09
C ARG A 373 -3.34 1.91 -7.99
N ASP A 374 -4.07 2.08 -6.88
CA ASP A 374 -5.29 1.33 -6.55
C ASP A 374 -5.07 -0.19 -6.49
N LEU A 375 -3.97 -0.61 -5.86
CA LEU A 375 -3.65 -2.04 -5.71
C LEU A 375 -4.15 -2.62 -4.38
N ALA A 376 -4.75 -1.80 -3.50
CA ALA A 376 -5.24 -2.24 -2.20
C ALA A 376 -6.65 -1.71 -1.90
N GLY A 377 -7.63 -2.02 -2.75
CA GLY A 377 -9.03 -1.72 -2.51
C GLY A 377 -9.77 -1.53 -3.81
N GLY A 378 -10.87 -0.79 -3.80
CA GLY A 378 -11.58 -0.44 -5.03
C GLY A 378 -12.24 -1.67 -5.62
N ALA A 379 -11.61 -2.33 -6.58
CA ALA A 379 -12.04 -3.61 -7.11
C ALA A 379 -10.99 -4.70 -6.86
N ARG A 380 -11.45 -5.93 -6.58
CA ARG A 380 -10.58 -7.09 -6.74
C ARG A 380 -10.19 -7.19 -8.21
N GLU A 381 -8.99 -7.68 -8.50
CA GLU A 381 -8.52 -7.77 -9.88
C GLU A 381 -8.28 -9.22 -10.28
N TRP A 382 -8.91 -9.65 -11.36
CA TRP A 382 -8.66 -10.97 -11.96
C TRP A 382 -7.22 -11.13 -12.45
N CYS A 383 -6.58 -12.23 -12.08
CA CYS A 383 -5.29 -12.67 -12.62
C CYS A 383 -5.46 -13.79 -13.64
N MET A 384 -4.44 -14.02 -14.48
CA MET A 384 -4.44 -15.11 -15.48
C MET A 384 -4.42 -16.51 -14.86
N ASP A 385 -3.88 -16.64 -13.65
CA ASP A 385 -3.49 -17.91 -13.05
C ASP A 385 -4.69 -18.74 -12.61
N GLU A 386 -4.60 -20.04 -12.89
CA GLU A 386 -5.48 -21.04 -12.29
C GLU A 386 -5.05 -21.32 -10.85
N VAL A 387 -6.01 -21.55 -9.97
CA VAL A 387 -5.71 -21.96 -8.60
C VAL A 387 -5.25 -23.41 -8.62
N GLU A 388 -4.07 -23.68 -8.08
CA GLU A 388 -3.50 -25.03 -8.05
C GLU A 388 -4.47 -26.02 -7.39
N GLY A 389 -4.70 -27.16 -8.06
CA GLY A 389 -5.62 -28.20 -7.61
C GLY A 389 -7.11 -27.88 -7.78
N LEU A 390 -7.48 -26.71 -8.32
CA LEU A 390 -8.88 -26.30 -8.51
C LEU A 390 -9.14 -25.87 -9.96
N PRO A 391 -9.43 -26.82 -10.88
CA PRO A 391 -9.72 -26.52 -12.27
C PRO A 391 -10.86 -25.51 -12.45
N GLY A 392 -10.66 -24.53 -13.32
CA GLY A 392 -11.64 -23.47 -13.58
C GLY A 392 -11.72 -22.38 -12.51
N TRP A 393 -10.97 -22.49 -11.41
CA TRP A 393 -10.83 -21.40 -10.44
C TRP A 393 -9.66 -20.50 -10.84
N ARG A 394 -9.85 -19.20 -10.67
CA ARG A 394 -8.89 -18.16 -10.99
C ARG A 394 -8.54 -17.38 -9.74
N VAL A 395 -7.34 -16.82 -9.73
CA VAL A 395 -6.91 -15.94 -8.66
C VAL A 395 -7.43 -14.53 -8.90
N ALA A 396 -7.94 -13.89 -7.85
CA ALA A 396 -8.15 -12.45 -7.79
C ALA A 396 -7.37 -11.82 -6.62
N ARG A 397 -6.91 -10.57 -6.78
CA ARG A 397 -6.06 -9.85 -5.80
C ARG A 397 -6.66 -8.47 -5.43
N GLY A 398 -6.04 -7.75 -4.49
CA GLY A 398 -6.31 -6.32 -4.22
C GLY A 398 -7.34 -5.98 -3.14
N GLY A 399 -8.26 -6.88 -2.79
CA GLY A 399 -9.40 -6.51 -1.92
C GLY A 399 -10.43 -5.68 -2.70
N SER A 400 -11.42 -5.08 -2.03
CA SER A 400 -12.46 -4.30 -2.73
C SER A 400 -13.17 -3.32 -1.81
N TRP A 401 -13.92 -2.40 -2.42
CA TRP A 401 -14.73 -1.38 -1.77
C TRP A 401 -15.75 -1.92 -0.76
N SER A 402 -16.11 -3.20 -0.85
CA SER A 402 -17.16 -3.86 -0.06
C SER A 402 -16.62 -4.75 1.07
N ILE A 403 -15.31 -4.92 1.21
CA ILE A 403 -14.69 -5.81 2.19
C ILE A 403 -14.32 -5.06 3.46
N VAL A 404 -14.65 -5.62 4.62
CA VAL A 404 -14.42 -4.97 5.92
C VAL A 404 -13.13 -5.43 6.59
N GLU A 405 -12.63 -6.61 6.23
CA GLU A 405 -11.44 -7.21 6.83
C GLU A 405 -10.16 -6.58 6.29
N GLU A 406 -9.46 -5.86 7.15
CA GLU A 406 -8.20 -5.18 6.88
C GLU A 406 -7.12 -6.06 6.22
N TRP A 407 -7.02 -7.33 6.64
CA TRP A 407 -6.04 -8.25 6.06
C TRP A 407 -6.29 -8.49 4.56
N SER A 408 -7.53 -8.35 4.07
CA SER A 408 -7.88 -8.60 2.65
C SER A 408 -7.24 -7.62 1.67
N PHE A 409 -6.76 -6.48 2.14
CA PHE A 409 -6.11 -5.45 1.33
C PHE A 409 -4.59 -5.61 1.26
N ARG A 410 -4.03 -6.61 1.96
CA ARG A 410 -2.61 -6.91 1.88
C ARG A 410 -2.25 -7.41 0.48
N ALA A 411 -1.13 -6.95 -0.03
CA ALA A 411 -0.61 -7.28 -1.34
C ALA A 411 -0.33 -8.78 -1.55
N THR A 412 -0.31 -9.61 -0.49
CA THR A 412 -0.14 -11.07 -0.57
C THR A 412 -1.45 -11.86 -0.53
N VAL A 413 -2.60 -11.21 -0.30
CA VAL A 413 -3.87 -11.93 -0.15
C VAL A 413 -4.46 -12.34 -1.49
N ARG A 414 -4.76 -13.63 -1.58
CA ARG A 414 -5.32 -14.31 -2.75
C ARG A 414 -6.80 -14.59 -2.50
N ALA A 415 -7.65 -14.28 -3.47
CA ALA A 415 -9.05 -14.69 -3.46
C ALA A 415 -9.32 -15.65 -4.62
N PRO A 416 -9.42 -16.96 -4.34
CA PRO A 416 -9.81 -17.93 -5.35
C PRO A 416 -11.30 -17.74 -5.68
N MET A 417 -11.63 -17.62 -6.97
CA MET A 417 -13.00 -17.49 -7.45
C MET A 417 -13.17 -18.30 -8.74
N ARG A 418 -14.36 -18.86 -9.00
CA ARG A 418 -14.60 -19.54 -10.28
C ARG A 418 -14.50 -18.54 -11.44
N GLY A 419 -13.91 -18.96 -12.56
CA GLY A 419 -13.70 -18.09 -13.72
C GLY A 419 -14.98 -17.63 -14.42
N ASP A 420 -16.07 -18.39 -14.26
CA ASP A 420 -17.42 -18.03 -14.72
C ASP A 420 -18.14 -17.07 -13.77
N SER A 421 -17.65 -16.88 -12.55
CA SER A 421 -18.32 -16.04 -11.57
C SER A 421 -18.21 -14.55 -11.87
N VAL A 422 -19.30 -13.84 -11.65
CA VAL A 422 -19.34 -12.38 -11.64
C VAL A 422 -19.56 -11.88 -10.22
N ARG A 423 -18.82 -10.82 -9.84
CA ARG A 423 -18.97 -10.14 -8.55
C ARG A 423 -18.95 -8.64 -8.77
N SER A 424 -19.88 -7.93 -8.15
CA SER A 424 -19.97 -6.46 -8.16
C SER A 424 -18.76 -5.74 -7.57
N SER A 425 -17.81 -6.49 -7.02
CA SER A 425 -16.59 -6.00 -6.39
C SER A 425 -15.32 -6.55 -7.04
N CYS A 426 -15.41 -7.18 -8.22
CA CYS A 426 -14.28 -7.74 -8.96
C CYS A 426 -14.27 -7.19 -10.39
N GLY A 427 -13.11 -6.70 -10.80
CA GLY A 427 -12.80 -6.04 -12.05
C GLY A 427 -11.45 -6.52 -12.60
N ILE A 428 -10.78 -5.64 -13.35
CA ILE A 428 -9.55 -6.01 -14.06
C ILE A 428 -8.55 -4.85 -14.12
N ARG A 429 -7.30 -5.24 -14.29
CA ARG A 429 -6.20 -4.40 -14.72
C ARG A 429 -5.52 -5.07 -15.91
N LEU A 430 -4.98 -4.26 -16.82
CA LEU A 430 -4.31 -4.78 -18.01
C LEU A 430 -2.80 -4.87 -17.80
N VAL A 431 -2.21 -5.92 -18.35
CA VAL A 431 -0.80 -5.98 -18.71
C VAL A 431 -0.66 -5.86 -20.22
N ARG A 432 0.29 -5.05 -20.65
CA ARG A 432 0.76 -4.87 -22.02
C ARG A 432 2.16 -5.47 -22.11
N GLU A 433 2.39 -6.29 -23.12
CA GLU A 433 3.70 -6.87 -23.42
C GLU A 433 4.01 -6.71 -24.90
N ALA A 434 5.30 -6.58 -25.25
CA ALA A 434 5.72 -6.64 -26.64
C ALA A 434 5.31 -8.01 -27.20
N ALA A 435 4.57 -8.02 -28.31
CA ALA A 435 4.22 -9.26 -28.98
C ALA A 435 5.52 -9.86 -29.57
N PRO A 436 5.74 -11.18 -29.41
CA PRO A 436 6.92 -11.86 -29.94
C PRO A 436 7.06 -11.75 -31.46
#